data_AF-A0A2G1Y410-F1
#
_entry.id   AF-A0A2G1Y410-F1
#
_cell.length_a   1.000
_cell.length_b   1.000
_cell.length_c   1.000
_cell.angle_alpha   90.00
_cell.angle_beta   90.00
_cell.angle_gamma   90.00
#
_symmetry.space_group_name_H-M   'P 1'
#
loop_
_entity.id
_entity.type
_entity.pdbx_description
1 polymer ?
#
loop_
_entity_poly.entity_id
_entity_poly.type
_entity_poly.pdbx_seq_one_letter_code
_entity_poly.pdbx_strand_id
1 'polypeptide(L)' 'MPVGGPEPARHRGIYLLPNLFTTGALFSGFYAILAGMDGKFQAAAIAIFVAMIFDGL' A
#
# COMPACT_ATOMS: atom_id res chain seq x y z
N MET A 1 38.19 -12.89 26.97
CA MET A 1 37.26 -12.28 26.00
C MET A 1 36.82 -13.36 25.03
N PRO A 2 35.52 -13.72 25.07
CA PRO A 2 34.74 -13.69 23.83
C PRO A 2 33.31 -13.19 24.09
N VAL A 3 32.85 -12.19 23.32
CA VAL A 3 31.43 -11.84 23.25
C VAL A 3 30.98 -12.12 21.82
N GLY A 4 30.63 -13.38 21.57
CA GLY A 4 29.90 -13.78 20.37
C GLY A 4 28.46 -14.04 20.77
N GLY A 5 27.57 -13.10 20.46
CA GLY A 5 26.13 -13.33 20.47
C GLY A 5 25.62 -13.23 19.03
N PRO A 6 24.82 -14.18 18.51
CA PRO A 6 24.18 -14.01 17.22
C PRO A 6 23.20 -12.84 17.34
N GLU A 7 23.49 -11.74 16.65
CA GLU A 7 22.59 -10.60 16.56
C GLU A 7 21.29 -11.10 15.91
N PRO A 8 20.13 -11.07 16.61
CA PRO A 8 18.90 -11.56 16.02
C PRO A 8 18.57 -10.68 14.82
N ALA A 9 18.46 -11.31 13.64
CA ALA A 9 18.10 -10.65 12.40
C ALA A 9 16.81 -9.84 12.60
N ARG A 10 16.98 -8.53 12.78
CA ARG A 10 15.91 -7.57 13.00
C ARG A 10 14.92 -7.71 11.86
N HIS A 11 13.77 -8.30 12.13
CA HIS A 11 12.69 -8.51 11.17
C HIS A 11 12.19 -7.13 10.71
N ARG A 12 12.80 -6.59 9.66
CA ARG A 12 12.40 -5.34 8.99
C ARG A 12 11.03 -5.46 8.30
N GLY A 13 10.45 -6.66 8.24
CA GLY A 13 9.20 -6.95 7.53
C GLY A 13 8.00 -6.13 8.01
N ILE A 14 7.97 -5.70 9.27
CA ILE A 14 6.82 -4.97 9.83
C ILE A 14 6.86 -3.47 9.46
N TYR A 15 8.01 -2.93 9.01
CA TYR A 15 8.12 -1.52 8.61
C TYR A 15 7.73 -1.26 7.14
N LEU A 16 7.62 -2.32 6.34
CA LEU A 16 7.07 -2.22 4.99
C LEU A 16 5.54 -2.13 5.01
N LEU A 17 4.90 -2.60 6.08
CA LEU A 17 3.43 -2.68 6.18
C LEU A 17 2.74 -1.32 5.94
N PRO A 18 3.16 -0.19 6.55
CA PRO A 18 2.51 1.10 6.36
C PRO A 18 2.79 1.69 4.97
N ASN A 19 4.03 1.62 4.50
CA ASN A 19 4.42 2.18 3.21
C ASN A 19 3.81 1.39 2.04
N LEU A 20 3.69 0.06 2.15
CA LEU A 20 2.99 -0.75 1.15
C LEU A 20 1.50 -0.38 1.07
N PHE A 21 0.90 -0.02 2.19
CA PHE A 21 -0.51 0.35 2.27
C PHE A 21 -0.77 1.64 1.47
N THR A 22 -0.01 2.69 1.74
CA THR A 22 -0.02 3.94 0.94
C THR A 22 0.33 3.68 -0.54
N THR A 23 1.29 2.80 -0.82
CA THR A 23 1.64 2.44 -2.22
C THR A 23 0.48 1.76 -2.94
N GLY A 24 -0.30 0.94 -2.22
CA GLY A 24 -1.53 0.30 -2.71
C GLY A 24 -2.68 1.31 -2.95
N ALA A 25 -2.79 2.33 -2.10
CA ALA A 25 -3.72 3.44 -2.30
C ALA A 25 -3.40 4.20 -3.59
N LEU A 26 -2.12 4.50 -3.83
CA LEU A 26 -1.66 5.18 -5.05
C LEU A 26 -1.98 4.37 -6.31
N PHE A 27 -1.78 3.06 -6.28
CA PHE A 27 -2.14 2.14 -7.37
C PHE A 27 -3.65 2.10 -7.62
N SER A 28 -4.47 2.08 -6.56
CA SER A 28 -5.94 2.12 -6.69
C SER A 28 -6.43 3.44 -7.27
N GLY A 29 -5.82 4.57 -6.89
CA GLY A 29 -6.07 5.88 -7.50
C GLY A 29 -5.71 5.90 -8.98
N PHE A 30 -4.57 5.33 -9.36
CA PHE A 30 -4.17 5.22 -10.77
C PHE A 30 -5.14 4.34 -11.58
N TYR A 31 -5.58 3.20 -11.03
CA TYR A 31 -6.61 2.36 -11.64
C TYR A 31 -7.93 3.10 -11.82
N ALA A 32 -8.33 3.93 -10.86
CA ALA A 32 -9.54 4.74 -11.00
C ALA A 32 -9.49 5.71 -12.18
N ILE A 33 -8.32 6.31 -12.45
CA ILE A 33 -8.12 7.19 -13.60
C ILE A 33 -8.30 6.39 -14.90
N LEU A 34 -7.67 5.23 -15.02
CA LEU A 34 -7.82 4.35 -16.19
C LEU A 34 -9.27 3.90 -16.39
N ALA A 35 -9.95 3.48 -15.32
CA ALA A 35 -11.35 3.09 -15.37
C ALA A 35 -12.27 4.26 -15.77
N GLY A 36 -11.97 5.47 -15.30
CA GLY A 36 -12.70 6.69 -15.69
C GLY A 36 -12.49 7.05 -17.16
N MET A 37 -11.27 6.86 -17.68
CA MET A 37 -10.95 7.05 -19.11
C MET A 37 -11.67 6.05 -20.01
N ASP A 38 -11.94 4.84 -19.52
CA ASP A 38 -12.69 3.78 -20.22
C ASP A 38 -14.23 3.95 -20.09
N GLY A 39 -14.69 5.09 -19.56
CA GLY A 39 -16.11 5.38 -19.33
C GLY A 39 -16.76 4.57 -18.20
N LYS A 40 -15.98 3.79 -17.44
CA LYS A 40 -16.43 2.96 -16.31
C LYS A 40 -16.43 3.78 -15.02
N PHE A 41 -17.28 4.80 -14.97
CA PHE A 41 -17.33 5.75 -13.84
C PHE A 41 -17.67 5.08 -12.50
N GLN A 42 -18.50 4.02 -12.49
CA GLN A 42 -18.80 3.27 -11.25
C GLN A 42 -17.57 2.54 -10.71
N ALA A 43 -16.80 1.87 -11.57
CA ALA A 43 -15.57 1.19 -11.16
C ALA A 43 -14.52 2.19 -10.68
N ALA A 44 -14.41 3.35 -11.34
CA ALA A 44 -13.53 4.43 -10.94
C ALA A 44 -13.89 4.99 -9.56
N ALA A 45 -15.18 5.24 -9.29
CA ALA A 45 -15.65 5.72 -8.00
C ALA A 45 -15.34 4.74 -6.86
N ILE A 46 -15.56 3.44 -7.09
CA ILE A 46 -15.24 2.39 -6.11
C ILE A 46 -13.74 2.35 -5.85
N ALA A 47 -12.90 2.44 -6.89
CA ALA A 47 -11.45 2.43 -6.75
C ALA A 47 -10.91 3.65 -5.97
N ILE A 48 -11.47 4.85 -6.18
CA ILE A 48 -11.16 6.05 -5.39
C ILE A 48 -11.55 5.84 -3.91
N PHE A 49 -12.72 5.25 -3.67
CA PHE A 49 -13.22 5.00 -2.31
C PHE A 49 -12.33 4.00 -1.55
N VAL A 50 -11.91 2.93 -2.22
CA VAL A 50 -10.97 1.95 -1.68
C VAL A 50 -9.60 2.59 -1.43
N ALA A 51 -9.10 3.44 -2.34
CA ALA A 51 -7.85 4.17 -2.17
C ALA A 51 -7.89 5.05 -0.91
N MET A 52 -8.98 5.77 -0.65
CA MET A 52 -9.12 6.59 0.57
C MET A 52 -9.12 5.76 1.85
N ILE A 53 -9.74 4.58 1.85
CA ILE A 53 -9.70 3.67 3.00
C ILE A 53 -8.27 3.13 3.19
N PHE A 54 -7.58 2.80 2.10
CA PHE A 54 -6.20 2.33 2.12
C PHE A 54 -5.16 3.42 2.43
N ASP A 55 -5.52 4.70 2.37
CA ASP A 55 -4.61 5.81 2.70
C ASP A 55 -4.82 6.35 4.12
N GLY A 56 -5.99 6.06 4.73
CA GLY A 56 -6.37 6.51 6.07
C GLY A 56 -6.25 5.48 7.20
N LEU A 57 -5.80 4.25 6.92
CA LEU A 57 -5.62 3.13 7.86
C LEU A 57 -4.12 2.90 8.14
#